data_AF-A0A969GXJ5-F1
#
_entry.id   AF-A0A969GXJ5-F1
#
_cell.length_a   1.000
_cell.length_b   1.000
_cell.length_c   1.000
_cell.angle_alpha   90.00
_cell.angle_beta   90.00
_cell.angle_gamma   90.00
#
_symmetry.space_group_name_H-M   'P 1'
#
loop_
_entity.id
_entity.type
_entity.pdbx_description
1 polymer ?
#
loop_
_entity_poly.entity_id
_entity_poly.type
_entity_poly.pdbx_seq_one_letter_code
_entity_poly.pdbx_strand_id
1 'polypeptide(L)' 'MMTIDNVAQLAKQRGYHLKIVALDNQCFYWIENLYFTGNPYNSLRELALFIQQLPIVTPPSRRCQP' A
#
# COMPACT_ATOMS: atom_id res chain seq x y z
N MET A 1 18.60 -2.06 -0.41
CA MET A 1 17.68 -2.95 -1.17
C MET A 1 16.25 -2.62 -0.76
N MET A 2 15.33 -2.50 -1.71
CA MET A 2 13.91 -2.28 -1.40
C MET A 2 13.25 -3.62 -1.12
N THR A 3 12.87 -3.86 0.13
CA THR A 3 12.24 -5.11 0.59
C THR A 3 10.73 -4.94 0.67
N ILE A 4 10.01 -6.07 0.73
CA ILE A 4 8.55 -6.08 0.93
C ILE A 4 8.20 -5.36 2.24
N ASP A 5 8.95 -5.60 3.32
CA ASP A 5 8.73 -4.95 4.62
C ASP A 5 8.83 -3.43 4.53
N ASN A 6 9.81 -2.90 3.79
CA ASN A 6 9.96 -1.46 3.61
C ASN A 6 8.76 -0.85 2.88
N VAL A 7 8.25 -1.53 1.85
CA VAL A 7 7.07 -1.07 1.09
C VAL A 7 5.80 -1.21 1.92
N ALA A 8 5.65 -2.28 2.70
CA ALA A 8 4.53 -2.50 3.60
C ALA A 8 4.48 -1.42 4.69
N GLN A 9 5.63 -1.10 5.28
CA GLN A 9 5.74 -0.04 6.27
C GLN A 9 5.40 1.32 5.69
N LEU A 10 5.90 1.63 4.48
CA LEU A 10 5.57 2.87 3.77
C LEU A 10 4.08 2.99 3.47
N ALA A 11 3.45 1.92 2.96
CA ALA A 11 2.01 1.88 2.71
C ALA A 11 1.22 2.13 4.00
N LYS A 12 1.58 1.46 5.10
CA LYS A 12 0.93 1.59 6.40
C LYS A 12 1.04 3.00 6.98
N GLN A 13 2.21 3.63 6.88
CA GLN A 13 2.44 5.03 7.30
C GLN A 13 1.53 6.01 6.55
N ARG A 14 1.11 5.66 5.33
CA ARG A 14 0.23 6.47 4.50
C ARG A 14 -1.24 6.04 4.54
N GLY A 15 -1.60 5.07 5.37
CA GLY A 15 -2.98 4.60 5.52
C GLY A 15 -3.45 3.61 4.47
N TYR A 16 -2.52 2.90 3.84
CA TYR A 16 -2.81 1.84 2.87
C TYR A 16 -2.30 0.50 3.37
N HIS A 17 -2.90 -0.58 2.87
CA HIS A 17 -2.47 -1.94 3.09
C HIS A 17 -1.80 -2.47 1.82
N LEU A 18 -0.60 -3.01 1.96
CA LEU A 18 0.06 -3.73 0.88
C LEU A 18 -0.59 -5.11 0.70
N LYS A 19 -0.90 -5.45 -0.53
CA LYS A 19 -1.37 -6.77 -0.96
C LYS A 19 -0.38 -7.38 -1.91
N ILE A 20 -0.21 -8.70 -1.77
CA ILE A 20 0.74 -9.49 -2.53
C ILE A 20 0.04 -10.76 -2.95
N VAL A 21 0.10 -11.08 -4.24
CA VAL A 21 -0.40 -12.34 -4.80
C VAL A 21 0.69 -12.94 -5.68
N ALA A 22 0.91 -14.25 -5.52
CA ALA A 22 1.75 -15.03 -6.39
C ALA A 22 0.87 -15.87 -7.32
N LEU A 23 1.00 -15.70 -8.63
CA LEU A 23 0.31 -16.45 -9.69
C LEU A 23 1.34 -16.88 -10.73
N ASP A 24 1.36 -18.16 -11.09
CA ASP A 24 2.20 -18.70 -12.17
C ASP A 24 3.67 -18.22 -12.14
N ASN A 25 4.30 -18.31 -10.97
CA ASN A 25 5.67 -17.85 -10.69
C ASN A 25 5.90 -16.32 -10.82
N GLN A 26 4.84 -15.53 -10.89
CA GLN A 26 4.90 -14.07 -10.88
C GLN A 26 4.28 -13.51 -9.59
N CYS A 27 4.92 -12.49 -9.03
CA CYS A 27 4.38 -11.75 -7.89
C CYS A 27 3.77 -10.42 -8.34
N PHE A 28 2.54 -10.19 -7.92
CA PHE A 28 1.80 -8.95 -8.12
C PHE A 28 1.61 -8.24 -6.79
N TYR A 29 1.82 -6.94 -6.80
CA TYR A 29 1.77 -6.08 -5.62
C TYR A 29 0.82 -4.91 -5.88
N TRP A 30 -0.10 -4.64 -4.97
CA TRP A 30 -0.90 -3.42 -5.03
C TRP A 30 -1.16 -2.90 -3.62
N ILE A 31 -1.70 -1.70 -3.53
CA ILE A 31 -2.17 -1.15 -2.27
C ILE A 31 -3.68 -0.95 -2.31
N GLU A 32 -4.30 -1.10 -1.16
CA GLU A 32 -5.71 -0.81 -0.97
C GLU A 32 -5.98 -0.17 0.38
N ASN A 33 -7.08 0.56 0.48
CA ASN A 33 -7.67 1.00 1.74
C ASN A 33 -9.19 0.97 1.62
N LEU A 34 -9.90 1.54 2.59
CA LEU A 34 -11.37 1.54 2.61
C LEU A 34 -12.03 2.23 1.39
N TYR A 35 -11.33 3.16 0.73
CA TYR A 35 -11.88 4.03 -0.31
C TYR A 35 -11.19 3.86 -1.67
N PHE A 36 -10.10 3.10 -1.74
CA PHE A 36 -9.22 3.04 -2.89
C PHE A 36 -8.59 1.66 -3.03
N THR A 37 -8.60 1.15 -4.26
CA THR A 37 -7.81 -0.02 -4.67
C THR A 37 -6.92 0.39 -5.83
N GLY A 38 -5.62 0.26 -5.64
CA GLY A 38 -4.62 0.56 -6.67
C GLY A 38 -4.48 -0.55 -7.70
N ASN A 39 -3.87 -0.21 -8.83
CA ASN A 39 -3.52 -1.19 -9.86
C ASN A 39 -2.41 -2.13 -9.38
N PRO A 40 -2.36 -3.38 -9.88
CA PRO A 40 -1.27 -4.31 -9.61
C PRO A 40 0.02 -3.92 -10.34
N TYR A 41 1.14 -4.04 -9.63
CA TYR A 41 2.50 -3.83 -10.10
C TYR A 41 3.28 -5.14 -10.03
N ASN A 42 4.22 -5.35 -10.95
CA ASN A 42 5.18 -6.46 -10.92
C ASN A 42 6.50 -6.09 -10.23
N SER A 43 6.68 -4.81 -9.84
CA SER A 43 7.89 -4.25 -9.27
C SER A 43 7.60 -3.51 -7.96
N LEU A 44 8.28 -3.92 -6.88
CA LEU A 44 8.20 -3.24 -5.58
C LEU A 44 8.67 -1.77 -5.65
N ARG A 45 9.62 -1.47 -6.54
CA ARG A 45 10.15 -0.12 -6.70
C ARG A 45 9.11 0.83 -7.29
N GLU A 46 8.40 0.39 -8.32
CA GLU A 46 7.35 1.17 -8.96
C GLU A 46 6.18 1.39 -8.01
N LEU A 47 5.78 0.35 -7.29
CA LEU A 47 4.74 0.46 -6.27
C LEU A 47 5.13 1.47 -5.19
N ALA A 48 6.37 1.47 -4.71
CA ALA A 48 6.80 2.41 -3.70
C ALA A 48 6.83 3.87 -4.19
N LEU A 49 7.24 4.11 -5.43
CA LEU A 49 7.17 5.43 -6.05
C LEU A 49 5.71 5.92 -6.17
N PHE A 50 4.80 5.01 -6.52
CA PHE A 50 3.38 5.31 -6.58
C PHE A 50 2.82 5.66 -5.19
N ILE A 51 3.12 4.84 -4.16
CA ILE A 51 2.72 5.10 -2.78
C ILE A 51 3.22 6.47 -2.30
N GLN A 52 4.41 6.89 -2.71
CA GLN A 52 4.98 8.20 -2.36
C GLN A 52 4.25 9.40 -2.99
N GLN A 53 3.55 9.19 -4.09
CA GLN A 53 2.76 10.23 -4.77
C GLN A 53 1.33 10.34 -4.25
N LEU A 54 0.83 9.29 -3.57
CA LEU A 54 -0.53 9.28 -3.05
C LEU A 54 -0.69 10.17 -1.82
N PRO A 55 -1.88 10.75 -1.61
CA PRO A 55 -2.19 11.47 -0.38
C PRO A 55 -2.08 10.51 0.82
N ILE A 56 -1.61 11.06 1.94
CA ILE A 56 -1.62 10.35 3.23
C ILE A 56 -3.08 10.27 3.68
N VAL A 57 -3.60 9.05 3.79
CA VAL A 57 -4.93 8.81 4.32
C VAL A 57 -4.77 8.55 5.82
N THR A 58 -4.96 9.58 6.63
CA THR A 58 -5.11 9.34 8.06
C THR A 58 -6.47 8.66 8.28
N PRO A 59 -6.54 7.55 9.04
CA PRO A 59 -7.84 7.06 9.46
C PRO A 59 -8.56 8.21 10.18
N PRO A 60 -9.89 8.36 10.01
CA PRO A 60 -10.62 9.39 10.71
C PRO A 60 -10.30 9.24 12.19
N SER A 61 -9.74 10.30 12.78
CA SER A 61 -9.52 10.36 14.22
C SER A 61 -10.84 9.93 14.85
N ARG A 62 -10.86 8.80 15.54
CA ARG A 62 -12.03 8.37 16.32
C ARG A 62 -12.28 9.45 17.37
N ARG A 63 -12.93 10.55 17.01
CA ARG A 63 -13.75 11.33 17.92
C ARG A 63 -15.04 10.53 18.12
N CYS A 64 -14.90 9.34 18.70
CA CYS A 64 -15.99 8.75 19.44
C CYS A 64 -15.88 9.37 20.84
N GLN A 65 -16.35 10.61 20.97
CA GLN A 65 -16.91 11.06 22.24
C GLN A 65 -18.38 10.64 22.18
N PRO A 66 -18.77 9.71 23.05
CA PRO A 66 -19.78 10.04 24.04
C PRO A 66 -19.23 10.01 25.47
#